data_AF-A0A2B4RH66-F1
#
_entry.id   AF-A0A2B4RH66-F1
#
_cell.length_a   1.000
_cell.length_b   1.000
_cell.length_c   1.000
_cell.angle_alpha   90.00
_cell.angle_beta   90.00
_cell.angle_gamma   90.00
#
_symmetry.space_group_name_H-M   'P 1'
#
loop_
_entity.id
_entity.type
_entity.pdbx_description
1 polymer ?
#
loop_
_entity_poly.entity_id
_entity_poly.type
_entity_poly.pdbx_seq_one_letter_code
_entity_poly.pdbx_strand_id
1 'polypeptide(L)'
;MNNSRSFPSKDWTAESSYRRIGNFANNEIGITKSSMKELRTHLSFTQLRFHCSKRKGRTFHVIIAANSSSEAVVQYFSGKTDFRLVGHVFETSIVDEFDCGLRCVRDGKCLSYNHNGDKSCELNDQTWLLSPVALKPANGFTYYEKEGRGFHPSNPGRSCMDIRRSKHPLLNGEYWIDPEGNRNPMKVYCDMTTDRGGWLLVANLVTDGSTPLPIWTAESSYRGISNFTNNKMFITTSAMKELRTHLSFTQLRFHCSKQKGRTFHVTTATNASGRAVVQYFSGQTDVLPDSCGSFQRMKGDNSKLATVCEDWGFDKQIKVGKWGHSRSRGENRLYAHTAYVASTYYWLFEDSYWYCDDMTNDANPTAGDFWKIYLR
;
A
#
# COMPACT_ATOMS: atom_id res chain seq x y z
N MET A 1 -4.82 3.69 61.10
CA MET A 1 -4.16 4.93 61.60
C MET A 1 -2.98 5.20 60.68
N ASN A 2 -3.23 5.98 59.64
CA ASN A 2 -2.82 7.38 59.53
C ASN A 2 -1.30 7.55 59.48
N ASN A 3 -0.79 7.76 58.26
CA ASN A 3 0.22 8.79 58.06
C ASN A 3 -0.01 9.47 56.71
N SER A 4 -0.86 10.49 56.79
CA SER A 4 -0.94 11.62 55.88
C SER A 4 0.41 12.30 55.73
N ARG A 5 0.91 12.45 54.50
CA ARG A 5 1.82 13.53 54.13
C ARG A 5 1.19 14.36 53.02
N SER A 6 0.59 15.46 53.43
CA SER A 6 0.20 16.59 52.59
C SER A 6 1.41 17.50 52.37
N PHE A 7 1.79 17.80 51.12
CA PHE A 7 2.64 18.95 50.72
C PHE A 7 2.59 19.11 49.18
N PRO A 8 2.85 20.31 48.62
CA PRO A 8 2.03 21.51 48.65
C PRO A 8 1.48 21.86 47.24
N SER A 9 0.45 22.70 47.20
CA SER A 9 0.01 23.39 45.97
C SER A 9 1.12 24.33 45.47
N LYS A 10 1.83 23.96 44.41
CA LYS A 10 2.65 24.89 43.63
C LYS A 10 2.52 24.57 42.15
N ASP A 11 2.28 25.64 41.40
CA ASP A 11 2.14 25.76 39.96
C ASP A 11 2.93 24.73 39.14
N TRP A 12 2.21 23.85 38.47
CA TRP A 12 2.77 23.01 37.42
C TRP A 12 2.80 23.82 36.12
N THR A 13 3.96 24.37 35.76
CA THR A 13 4.18 24.89 34.42
C THR A 13 4.25 23.71 33.42
N ALA A 14 3.53 23.84 32.32
CA ALA A 14 3.23 22.79 31.34
C ALA A 14 4.46 22.09 30.73
N GLU A 15 5.66 22.68 30.83
CA GLU A 15 6.93 22.09 30.37
C GLU A 15 7.36 20.84 31.13
N SER A 16 7.02 20.73 32.43
CA SER A 16 7.49 19.63 33.29
C SER A 16 6.83 18.28 32.98
N SER A 17 5.61 18.30 32.44
CA SER A 17 4.83 17.11 32.03
C SER A 17 5.35 16.43 30.76
N TYR A 18 6.08 17.15 29.90
CA TYR A 18 6.60 16.58 28.64
C TYR A 18 7.74 15.57 28.85
N ARG A 19 8.52 15.69 29.93
CA ARG A 19 9.70 14.84 30.15
C ARG A 19 9.39 13.43 30.65
N ARG A 20 8.14 13.10 31.00
CA ARG A 20 7.80 11.84 31.69
C ARG A 20 6.80 10.95 30.94
N ILE A 21 6.75 11.05 29.60
CA ILE A 21 6.02 10.09 28.75
C ILE A 21 7.05 9.23 27.99
N GLY A 22 7.63 8.27 28.70
CA GLY A 22 8.34 7.13 28.12
C GLY A 22 9.86 7.21 28.09
N ASN A 23 10.51 6.08 28.40
CA ASN A 23 11.93 5.86 28.16
C ASN A 23 12.14 5.64 26.65
N PHE A 24 12.89 6.53 26.01
CA PHE A 24 13.08 6.61 24.55
C PHE A 24 14.12 5.62 24.02
N ALA A 25 13.89 4.33 24.23
CA ALA A 25 14.64 3.29 23.52
C ALA A 25 13.81 2.82 22.32
N ASN A 26 14.38 2.88 21.12
CA ASN A 26 13.91 2.26 19.86
C ASN A 26 13.02 3.06 18.87
N ASN A 27 13.14 4.39 18.76
CA ASN A 27 12.60 5.15 17.61
C ASN A 27 11.08 5.00 17.32
N GLU A 28 10.28 4.46 18.25
CA GLU A 28 8.83 4.33 18.09
C GLU A 28 8.09 5.43 18.86
N ILE A 29 7.25 6.20 18.16
CA ILE A 29 6.27 7.09 18.79
C ILE A 29 4.92 6.36 18.73
N GLY A 30 4.50 5.78 19.86
CA GLY A 30 3.19 5.14 19.99
C GLY A 30 2.53 5.53 21.30
N ILE A 31 1.42 6.27 21.23
CA ILE A 31 0.53 6.48 22.38
C ILE A 31 -0.64 5.52 22.20
N THR A 32 -0.82 4.61 23.16
CA THR A 32 -1.91 3.64 23.09
C THR A 32 -3.26 4.29 23.43
N LYS A 33 -4.38 3.70 22.98
CA LYS A 33 -5.73 4.15 23.37
C LYS A 33 -5.91 4.18 24.90
N SER A 34 -5.28 3.26 25.64
CA SER A 34 -5.31 3.26 27.12
C SER A 34 -4.50 4.42 27.70
N SER A 35 -3.31 4.69 27.17
CA SER A 35 -2.49 5.84 27.57
C SER A 35 -3.21 7.19 27.33
N MET A 36 -3.97 7.31 26.23
CA MET A 36 -4.82 8.49 25.97
C MET A 36 -5.98 8.63 26.97
N LYS A 37 -6.58 7.51 27.40
CA LYS A 37 -7.67 7.49 28.38
C LYS A 37 -7.17 7.90 29.77
N GLU A 38 -6.00 7.44 30.16
CA GLU A 38 -5.31 7.77 31.41
C GLU A 38 -4.80 9.22 31.43
N LEU A 39 -4.30 9.74 30.30
CA LEU A 39 -3.93 11.15 30.20
C LEU A 39 -5.16 12.07 30.45
N ARG A 40 -6.35 11.71 29.94
CA ARG A 40 -7.59 12.48 30.18
C ARG A 40 -8.09 12.46 31.63
N THR A 41 -7.70 11.46 32.44
CA THR A 41 -8.09 11.41 33.87
C THR A 41 -7.22 12.32 34.73
N HIS A 42 -6.05 12.73 34.24
CA HIS A 42 -5.08 13.56 34.98
C HIS A 42 -4.92 14.97 34.42
N LEU A 43 -5.32 15.22 33.16
CA LEU A 43 -5.16 16.50 32.49
C LEU A 43 -6.44 16.86 31.71
N SER A 44 -6.97 18.06 31.94
CA SER A 44 -8.01 18.68 31.10
C SER A 44 -7.38 19.23 29.82
N PHE A 45 -7.13 18.39 28.81
CA PHE A 45 -6.68 18.84 27.49
C PHE A 45 -7.65 18.45 26.38
N THR A 46 -7.84 19.36 25.42
CA THR A 46 -8.54 19.06 24.15
C THR A 46 -7.58 18.53 23.08
N GLN A 47 -6.26 18.73 23.22
CA GLN A 47 -5.24 18.44 22.20
C GLN A 47 -3.88 18.07 22.82
N LEU A 48 -3.07 17.26 22.11
CA LEU A 48 -1.68 16.93 22.48
C LEU A 48 -0.73 17.18 21.30
N ARG A 49 0.49 17.66 21.61
CA ARG A 49 1.54 18.00 20.66
C ARG A 49 2.71 17.02 20.74
N PHE A 50 3.16 16.49 19.59
CA PHE A 50 4.43 15.80 19.46
C PHE A 50 5.17 16.32 18.22
N HIS A 51 6.34 16.92 18.42
CA HIS A 51 7.21 17.37 17.34
C HIS A 51 8.44 16.46 17.28
N CYS A 52 8.73 15.87 16.12
CA CYS A 52 9.87 14.99 15.93
C CYS A 52 10.67 15.45 14.71
N SER A 53 11.77 16.17 14.92
CA SER A 53 12.65 16.54 13.81
C SER A 53 13.54 15.35 13.43
N LYS A 54 13.69 15.09 12.12
CA LYS A 54 14.64 14.09 11.60
C LYS A 54 15.71 14.81 10.77
N ARG A 55 16.95 14.31 10.81
CA ARG A 55 18.07 14.83 9.99
C ARG A 55 17.76 14.69 8.48
N LYS A 56 18.25 15.66 7.68
CA LYS A 56 18.12 15.82 6.20
C LYS A 56 16.95 16.71 5.70
N GLY A 57 16.59 17.78 6.40
CA GLY A 57 15.70 18.83 5.87
C GLY A 57 14.22 18.43 5.71
N ARG A 58 13.79 17.34 6.37
CA ARG A 58 12.37 16.95 6.47
C ARG A 58 11.94 17.02 7.92
N THR A 59 10.90 17.79 8.19
CA THR A 59 10.31 17.95 9.52
C THR A 59 9.08 17.06 9.61
N PHE A 60 8.87 16.37 10.73
CA PHE A 60 7.64 15.61 10.96
C PHE A 60 7.02 16.09 12.27
N HIS A 61 5.71 16.32 12.25
CA HIS A 61 4.97 16.55 13.49
C HIS A 61 3.68 15.74 13.50
N VAL A 62 3.25 15.37 14.70
CA VAL A 62 2.04 14.61 14.94
C VAL A 62 1.11 15.48 15.76
N ILE A 63 -0.10 15.68 15.24
CA ILE A 63 -1.17 16.41 15.92
C ILE A 63 -2.20 15.39 16.38
N ILE A 64 -2.47 15.38 17.69
CA ILE A 64 -3.53 14.55 18.27
C ILE A 64 -4.63 15.48 18.77
N ALA A 65 -5.78 15.46 18.09
CA ALA A 65 -6.95 16.26 18.45
C ALA A 65 -8.07 15.37 18.98
N ALA A 66 -8.59 15.67 20.17
CA ALA A 66 -9.78 15.02 20.70
C ALA A 66 -11.03 15.80 20.26
N ASN A 67 -12.01 15.12 19.66
CA ASN A 67 -13.32 15.73 19.40
C ASN A 67 -14.34 15.38 20.51
N SER A 68 -15.46 16.10 20.54
CA SER A 68 -16.57 15.90 21.50
C SER A 68 -17.18 14.48 21.45
N SER A 69 -16.95 13.74 20.35
CA SER A 69 -17.39 12.35 20.14
C SER A 69 -16.48 11.29 20.80
N SER A 70 -15.50 11.69 21.62
CA SER A 70 -14.51 10.81 22.28
C SER A 70 -13.47 10.14 21.36
N GLU A 71 -13.54 10.31 20.04
CA GLU A 71 -12.51 9.85 19.11
C GLU A 71 -11.33 10.85 19.06
N ALA A 72 -10.11 10.33 19.21
CA ALA A 72 -8.89 11.08 18.97
C ALA A 72 -8.48 10.93 17.50
N VAL A 73 -8.36 12.06 16.79
CA VAL A 73 -7.79 12.12 15.45
C VAL A 73 -6.29 12.27 15.59
N VAL A 74 -5.54 11.30 15.09
CA VAL A 74 -4.08 11.38 14.96
C VAL A 74 -3.77 11.72 13.51
N GLN A 75 -3.21 12.90 13.27
CA GLN A 75 -2.79 13.32 11.94
C GLN A 75 -1.27 13.51 11.93
N TYR A 76 -0.63 12.88 10.95
CA TYR A 76 0.80 13.03 10.67
C TYR A 76 0.96 14.09 9.59
N PHE A 77 1.98 14.94 9.72
CA PHE A 77 2.37 15.84 8.66
C PHE A 77 3.84 15.65 8.29
N SER A 78 4.12 15.70 6.99
CA SER A 78 5.47 15.79 6.48
C SER A 78 5.76 17.20 5.99
N GLY A 79 6.89 17.73 6.44
CA GLY A 79 7.32 19.11 6.22
C GLY A 79 8.52 19.20 5.28
N LYS A 80 8.49 20.20 4.39
CA LYS A 80 9.59 20.57 3.50
C LYS A 80 9.93 22.05 3.70
N THR A 81 11.11 22.33 4.27
CA THR A 81 11.59 23.69 4.55
C THR A 81 12.00 24.40 3.27
N ASP A 82 11.86 25.72 3.26
CA ASP A 82 12.16 26.63 2.14
C ASP A 82 11.30 26.39 0.89
N PHE A 83 10.08 25.86 1.10
CA PHE A 83 9.09 25.67 0.05
C PHE A 83 7.70 26.17 0.47
N ARG A 84 6.93 26.59 -0.53
CA ARG A 84 5.55 27.04 -0.40
C ARG A 84 4.74 26.51 -1.57
N LEU A 85 3.57 25.93 -1.30
CA LEU A 85 2.59 25.57 -2.32
C LEU A 85 1.81 26.83 -2.71
N VAL A 86 1.78 27.18 -4.00
CA VAL A 86 1.13 28.40 -4.51
C VAL A 86 -0.06 28.07 -5.41
N GLY A 87 -1.03 28.98 -5.52
CA GLY A 87 -2.20 28.80 -6.40
C GLY A 87 -3.31 27.88 -5.85
N HIS A 88 -3.10 27.31 -4.66
CA HIS A 88 -4.03 26.40 -3.98
C HIS A 88 -4.41 26.86 -2.56
N VAL A 89 -3.96 28.06 -2.18
CA VAL A 89 -4.27 28.66 -0.88
C VAL A 89 -5.73 29.10 -0.88
N PHE A 90 -6.54 28.56 0.03
CA PHE A 90 -7.96 28.93 0.18
C PHE A 90 -8.25 29.68 1.48
N GLU A 91 -7.35 29.63 2.46
CA GLU A 91 -7.45 30.38 3.71
C GLU A 91 -6.08 30.87 4.14
N THR A 92 -6.01 32.09 4.67
CA THR A 92 -4.80 32.67 5.26
C THR A 92 -5.12 33.19 6.65
N SER A 93 -4.22 32.98 7.60
CA SER A 93 -4.36 33.46 8.97
C SER A 93 -3.00 33.75 9.61
N ILE A 94 -3.01 34.46 10.73
CA ILE A 94 -1.81 34.75 11.50
C ILE A 94 -1.83 33.90 12.78
N VAL A 95 -1.21 32.73 12.72
CA VAL A 95 -1.12 31.77 13.83
C VAL A 95 0.23 31.05 13.80
N ASP A 96 0.60 30.44 14.93
CA ASP A 96 1.79 29.60 14.93
C ASP A 96 1.60 28.31 14.10
N GLU A 97 2.69 27.59 13.87
CA GLU A 97 2.72 26.38 13.04
C GLU A 97 1.72 25.31 13.53
N PHE A 98 1.56 25.20 14.85
CA PHE A 98 0.72 24.19 15.47
C PHE A 98 -0.75 24.51 15.27
N ASP A 99 -1.16 25.75 15.54
CA ASP A 99 -2.51 26.21 15.30
C ASP A 99 -2.87 26.16 13.82
N CYS A 100 -1.91 26.41 12.93
CA CYS A 100 -2.08 26.23 11.50
C CYS A 100 -2.39 24.77 11.14
N GLY A 101 -1.58 23.83 11.63
CA GLY A 101 -1.80 22.41 11.42
C GLY A 101 -3.11 21.92 12.03
N LEU A 102 -3.49 22.41 13.21
CA LEU A 102 -4.76 22.08 13.86
C LEU A 102 -5.97 22.58 13.07
N ARG A 103 -5.91 23.81 12.54
CA ARG A 103 -6.94 24.33 11.62
C ARG A 103 -7.04 23.42 10.40
N CYS A 104 -5.91 23.04 9.82
CA CYS A 104 -5.89 22.10 8.71
C CYS A 104 -6.52 20.75 9.09
N VAL A 105 -6.24 20.16 10.26
CA VAL A 105 -6.87 18.91 10.71
C VAL A 105 -8.39 19.03 10.81
N ARG A 106 -8.89 20.17 11.30
CA ARG A 106 -10.32 20.42 11.51
C ARG A 106 -11.06 20.75 10.22
N ASP A 107 -10.38 21.31 9.24
CA ASP A 107 -10.95 21.63 7.95
C ASP A 107 -10.90 20.44 6.98
N GLY A 108 -12.06 20.04 6.48
CA GLY A 108 -12.21 18.89 5.57
C GLY A 108 -11.66 19.12 4.16
N LYS A 109 -11.46 20.37 3.73
CA LYS A 109 -10.85 20.74 2.45
C LYS A 109 -9.33 20.81 2.54
N CYS A 110 -8.78 21.10 3.72
CA CYS A 110 -7.34 21.22 3.89
C CYS A 110 -6.61 19.89 3.66
N LEU A 111 -5.68 19.87 2.71
CA LEU A 111 -4.81 18.71 2.44
C LEU A 111 -3.35 19.00 2.83
N SER A 112 -2.95 20.27 2.77
CA SER A 112 -1.63 20.74 3.18
C SER A 112 -1.71 22.19 3.65
N TYR A 113 -0.65 22.72 4.24
CA TYR A 113 -0.56 24.11 4.62
C TYR A 113 0.87 24.65 4.47
N ASN A 114 1.02 25.94 4.26
CA ASN A 114 2.30 26.63 4.35
C ASN A 114 2.37 27.39 5.68
N HIS A 115 3.54 27.41 6.30
CA HIS A 115 3.80 28.23 7.47
C HIS A 115 5.09 29.02 7.29
N ASN A 116 5.06 30.31 7.56
CA ASN A 116 6.25 31.15 7.67
C ASN A 116 6.48 31.47 9.14
N GLY A 117 7.73 31.37 9.61
CA GLY A 117 8.13 31.59 11.01
C GLY A 117 7.61 32.88 11.64
N ASP A 118 7.26 33.89 10.83
CA ASP A 118 6.57 35.13 11.22
C ASP A 118 5.04 34.97 11.45
N LYS A 119 4.58 33.76 11.75
CA LYS A 119 3.18 33.37 12.01
C LYS A 119 2.22 33.44 10.80
N SER A 120 2.70 33.54 9.56
CA SER A 120 1.79 33.42 8.41
C SER A 120 1.43 31.95 8.19
N CYS A 121 0.13 31.64 8.23
CA CYS A 121 -0.44 30.32 8.00
C CYS A 121 -1.33 30.34 6.75
N GLU A 122 -1.13 29.41 5.83
CA GLU A 122 -1.89 29.30 4.59
C GLU A 122 -2.39 27.88 4.41
N LEU A 123 -3.71 27.65 4.46
CA LEU A 123 -4.30 26.34 4.20
C LEU A 123 -4.48 26.12 2.71
N ASN A 124 -4.16 24.91 2.24
CA ASN A 124 -4.22 24.52 0.85
C ASN A 124 -5.16 23.32 0.62
N ASP A 125 -5.87 23.34 -0.51
CA ASP A 125 -6.78 22.26 -0.95
C ASP A 125 -6.09 21.23 -1.86
N GLN A 126 -4.77 21.31 -1.96
CA GLN A 126 -3.92 20.43 -2.75
C GLN A 126 -2.68 19.97 -1.99
N THR A 127 -2.00 18.98 -2.57
CA THR A 127 -0.69 18.49 -2.10
C THR A 127 0.34 18.61 -3.21
N TRP A 128 1.63 18.65 -2.88
CA TRP A 128 2.70 18.61 -3.88
C TRP A 128 2.66 17.31 -4.70
N LEU A 129 2.13 16.23 -4.14
CA LEU A 129 1.99 14.94 -4.83
C LEU A 129 1.07 15.05 -6.05
N LEU A 130 -0.02 15.81 -5.93
CA LEU A 130 -0.97 16.03 -7.02
C LEU A 130 -0.61 17.25 -7.88
N SER A 131 0.03 18.26 -7.28
CA SER A 131 0.38 19.53 -7.93
C SER A 131 1.88 19.86 -7.77
N PRO A 132 2.79 19.04 -8.34
CA PRO A 132 4.23 19.17 -8.09
C PRO A 132 4.82 20.50 -8.60
N VAL A 133 4.25 21.05 -9.68
CA VAL A 133 4.69 22.32 -10.29
C VAL A 133 4.33 23.52 -9.44
N ALA A 134 3.29 23.39 -8.59
CA ALA A 134 2.82 24.44 -7.69
C ALA A 134 3.68 24.59 -6.43
N LEU A 135 4.53 23.60 -6.13
CA LEU A 135 5.47 23.70 -5.01
C LEU A 135 6.69 24.51 -5.45
N LYS A 136 6.81 25.74 -4.94
CA LYS A 136 7.89 26.67 -5.32
C LYS A 136 8.88 26.88 -4.16
N PRO A 137 10.16 27.10 -4.45
CA PRO A 137 11.11 27.59 -3.45
C PRO A 137 10.61 28.91 -2.86
N ALA A 138 10.64 29.02 -1.54
CA ALA A 138 10.22 30.20 -0.79
C ALA A 138 10.95 30.22 0.55
N ASN A 139 12.01 31.03 0.64
CA ASN A 139 12.84 31.13 1.84
C ASN A 139 12.00 31.53 3.06
N GLY A 140 12.19 30.83 4.19
CA GLY A 140 11.45 31.07 5.44
C GLY A 140 10.08 30.40 5.54
N PHE A 141 9.53 29.87 4.43
CA PHE A 141 8.32 29.05 4.46
C PHE A 141 8.65 27.57 4.66
N THR A 142 7.81 26.87 5.41
CA THR A 142 7.77 25.42 5.45
C THR A 142 6.40 24.95 4.95
N TYR A 143 6.42 24.10 3.93
CA TYR A 143 5.24 23.41 3.42
C TYR A 143 5.02 22.14 4.24
N TYR A 144 3.80 21.91 4.71
CA TYR A 144 3.39 20.72 5.47
C TYR A 144 2.21 20.03 4.79
N GLU A 145 2.30 18.72 4.55
CA GLU A 145 1.18 17.94 4.01
C GLU A 145 0.66 16.92 5.00
N LYS A 146 -0.65 16.70 5.00
CA LYS A 146 -1.23 15.58 5.72
C LYS A 146 -0.67 14.29 5.12
N GLU A 147 -0.17 13.39 5.94
CA GLU A 147 0.09 12.02 5.50
C GLU A 147 -1.16 11.15 5.67
N GLY A 148 -1.47 10.38 4.64
CA GLY A 148 -2.53 9.38 4.70
C GLY A 148 -2.12 8.14 5.50
N ARG A 149 -3.09 7.26 5.74
CA ARG A 149 -2.82 5.89 6.19
C ARG A 149 -1.90 5.19 5.19
N GLY A 150 -0.92 4.44 5.67
CA GLY A 150 0.02 3.68 4.85
C GLY A 150 1.27 4.44 4.40
N PHE A 151 1.46 5.71 4.79
CA PHE A 151 2.66 6.47 4.43
C PHE A 151 3.83 6.25 5.41
N HIS A 152 3.53 5.80 6.64
CA HIS A 152 4.51 5.58 7.70
C HIS A 152 4.28 4.24 8.42
N PRO A 153 5.32 3.53 8.89
CA PRO A 153 5.16 2.27 9.63
C PRO A 153 4.36 2.41 10.93
N SER A 154 4.34 3.59 11.55
CA SER A 154 3.51 3.85 12.75
C SER A 154 2.02 4.10 12.43
N ASN A 155 1.66 4.30 11.17
CA ASN A 155 0.28 4.44 10.69
C ASN A 155 0.05 3.61 9.42
N PRO A 156 0.24 2.27 9.47
CA PRO A 156 0.12 1.41 8.32
C PRO A 156 -1.35 1.20 7.95
N GLY A 157 -1.62 0.85 6.70
CA GLY A 157 -2.91 0.28 6.30
C GLY A 157 -3.05 -1.17 6.72
N ARG A 158 -4.27 -1.72 6.80
CA ARG A 158 -4.43 -3.19 6.85
C ARG A 158 -4.10 -3.86 5.52
N SER A 159 -4.36 -3.16 4.42
CA SER A 159 -4.11 -3.61 3.05
C SER A 159 -4.06 -2.40 2.10
N CYS A 160 -3.67 -2.60 0.84
CA CYS A 160 -3.78 -1.56 -0.17
C CYS A 160 -5.23 -1.07 -0.34
N MET A 161 -6.22 -1.96 -0.25
CA MET A 161 -7.64 -1.58 -0.29
C MET A 161 -8.06 -0.75 0.93
N ASP A 162 -7.54 -1.06 2.12
CA ASP A 162 -7.78 -0.25 3.32
C ASP A 162 -7.20 1.17 3.18
N ILE A 163 -5.99 1.28 2.65
CA ILE A 163 -5.38 2.58 2.33
C ILE A 163 -6.22 3.30 1.28
N ARG A 164 -6.66 2.60 0.22
CA ARG A 164 -7.43 3.17 -0.88
C ARG A 164 -8.76 3.79 -0.44
N ARG A 165 -9.36 3.27 0.63
CA ARG A 165 -10.59 3.79 1.25
C ARG A 165 -10.35 5.04 2.09
N SER A 166 -9.10 5.40 2.38
CA SER A 166 -8.79 6.68 3.00
C SER A 166 -9.15 7.83 2.04
N LYS A 167 -9.65 8.95 2.59
CA LYS A 167 -10.01 10.15 1.82
C LYS A 167 -8.78 10.98 1.43
N HIS A 168 -7.61 10.36 1.35
CA HIS A 168 -6.36 11.02 1.03
C HIS A 168 -6.03 10.83 -0.47
N PRO A 169 -5.40 11.80 -1.14
CA PRO A 169 -4.82 11.57 -2.46
C PRO A 169 -3.82 10.42 -2.45
N LEU A 170 -3.92 9.49 -3.41
CA LEU A 170 -3.06 8.31 -3.49
C LEU A 170 -2.56 8.12 -4.91
N LEU A 171 -1.28 7.79 -5.04
CA LEU A 171 -0.66 7.38 -6.30
C LEU A 171 -0.24 5.92 -6.24
N ASN A 172 0.10 5.34 -7.40
CA ASN A 172 0.77 4.04 -7.40
C ASN A 172 2.14 4.18 -6.76
N GLY A 173 2.52 3.21 -5.92
CA GLY A 173 3.81 3.28 -5.27
C GLY A 173 3.88 2.48 -3.99
N GLU A 174 4.83 2.88 -3.16
CA GLU A 174 5.20 2.17 -1.94
C GLU A 174 4.35 2.65 -0.76
N TYR A 175 3.82 1.70 -0.01
CA TYR A 175 3.04 1.95 1.20
C TYR A 175 3.38 0.96 2.29
N TRP A 176 3.06 1.30 3.53
CA TRP A 176 3.16 0.45 4.70
C TRP A 176 1.83 -0.22 4.99
N ILE A 177 1.85 -1.54 5.12
CA ILE A 177 0.69 -2.31 5.59
C ILE A 177 1.05 -3.17 6.80
N ASP A 178 0.08 -3.44 7.65
CA ASP A 178 0.15 -4.39 8.76
C ASP A 178 -1.03 -5.37 8.60
N PRO A 179 -0.86 -6.43 7.79
CA PRO A 179 -1.92 -7.38 7.49
C PRO A 179 -2.52 -8.04 8.72
N GLU A 180 -1.72 -8.32 9.76
CA GLU A 180 -2.17 -8.96 11.00
C GLU A 180 -2.73 -7.95 12.02
N GLY A 181 -2.21 -6.73 12.03
CA GLY A 181 -2.48 -5.73 13.08
C GLY A 181 -1.69 -5.97 14.35
N ASN A 182 -0.55 -6.62 14.24
CA ASN A 182 0.32 -6.97 15.37
C ASN A 182 1.44 -5.93 15.56
N ARG A 183 1.35 -4.77 14.89
CA ARG A 183 2.36 -3.69 14.90
C ARG A 183 3.70 -4.12 14.29
N ASN A 184 3.67 -5.08 13.35
CA ASN A 184 4.83 -5.46 12.56
C ASN A 184 4.61 -5.08 11.08
N PRO A 185 4.62 -3.77 10.76
CA PRO A 185 4.32 -3.26 9.43
C PRO A 185 5.39 -3.65 8.41
N MET A 186 4.97 -3.90 7.18
CA MET A 186 5.83 -4.20 6.04
C MET A 186 5.56 -3.22 4.90
N LYS A 187 6.61 -2.92 4.13
CA LYS A 187 6.50 -2.09 2.94
C LYS A 187 6.04 -2.94 1.76
N VAL A 188 5.13 -2.41 0.95
CA VAL A 188 4.55 -3.09 -0.21
C VAL A 188 4.33 -2.12 -1.36
N TYR A 189 4.12 -2.63 -2.56
CA TYR A 189 3.65 -1.84 -3.68
C TYR A 189 2.13 -1.93 -3.82
N CYS A 190 1.48 -0.77 -3.86
CA CYS A 190 0.05 -0.65 -4.14
C CYS A 190 -0.19 0.07 -5.48
N ASP A 191 -1.04 -0.52 -6.32
CA ASP A 191 -1.65 0.17 -7.45
C ASP A 191 -3.00 0.77 -7.00
N MET A 192 -3.01 2.10 -6.91
CA MET A 192 -4.10 2.93 -6.40
C MET A 192 -4.95 3.54 -7.52
N THR A 193 -4.53 3.42 -8.78
CA THR A 193 -5.19 4.07 -9.92
C THR A 193 -5.98 3.11 -10.79
N THR A 194 -5.47 1.91 -11.03
CA THR A 194 -6.03 1.02 -12.05
C THR A 194 -7.31 0.38 -11.54
N ASP A 195 -8.38 0.48 -12.32
CA ASP A 195 -9.70 -0.03 -11.97
C ASP A 195 -10.11 0.35 -10.54
N ARG A 196 -10.08 1.65 -10.25
CA ARG A 196 -10.35 2.23 -8.91
C ARG A 196 -9.31 1.91 -7.83
N GLY A 197 -8.26 1.13 -8.11
CA GLY A 197 -7.12 0.93 -7.22
C GLY A 197 -7.34 -0.06 -6.07
N GLY A 198 -6.47 0.02 -5.06
CA GLY A 198 -6.46 -0.86 -3.89
C GLY A 198 -5.78 -2.21 -4.12
N TRP A 199 -5.01 -2.33 -5.20
CA TRP A 199 -4.35 -3.56 -5.62
C TRP A 199 -3.00 -3.71 -4.93
N LEU A 200 -2.80 -4.79 -4.18
CA LEU A 200 -1.52 -5.22 -3.62
C LEU A 200 -0.75 -6.07 -4.64
N LEU A 201 0.48 -5.71 -4.95
CA LEU A 201 1.38 -6.50 -5.81
C LEU A 201 1.90 -7.72 -5.03
N VAL A 202 1.69 -8.92 -5.54
CA VAL A 202 2.13 -10.19 -4.90
C VAL A 202 3.04 -11.04 -5.77
N ALA A 203 3.15 -10.66 -7.05
CA ALA A 203 4.20 -11.12 -7.93
C ALA A 203 4.68 -9.94 -8.76
N ASN A 204 5.99 -9.71 -8.80
CA ASN A 204 6.65 -8.70 -9.59
C ASN A 204 7.89 -9.27 -10.25
N LEU A 205 7.79 -9.54 -11.53
CA LEU A 205 8.90 -9.91 -12.36
C LEU A 205 9.03 -8.94 -13.52
N VAL A 206 10.22 -8.36 -13.67
CA VAL A 206 10.56 -7.47 -14.77
C VAL A 206 11.94 -7.88 -15.26
N THR A 207 12.07 -8.15 -16.55
CA THR A 207 13.37 -8.47 -17.16
C THR A 207 14.14 -7.20 -17.50
N ASP A 208 15.46 -7.27 -17.36
CA ASP A 208 16.41 -6.27 -17.85
C ASP A 208 16.99 -6.64 -19.24
N GLY A 209 16.52 -7.74 -19.83
CA GLY A 209 17.02 -8.26 -21.10
C GLY A 209 18.33 -9.04 -20.99
N SER A 210 18.76 -9.39 -19.77
CA SER A 210 19.99 -10.15 -19.56
C SER A 210 19.90 -11.61 -20.05
N THR A 211 21.04 -12.13 -20.51
CA THR A 211 21.24 -13.53 -20.89
C THR A 211 22.50 -14.07 -20.21
N PRO A 212 22.45 -15.14 -19.40
CA PRO A 212 21.28 -15.97 -19.10
C PRO A 212 20.26 -15.21 -18.25
N LEU A 213 19.00 -15.69 -18.28
CA LEU A 213 17.92 -15.08 -17.54
C LEU A 213 18.21 -15.09 -16.03
N PRO A 214 17.74 -14.06 -15.31
CA PRO A 214 18.04 -13.94 -13.90
C PRO A 214 17.46 -15.10 -13.09
N ILE A 215 18.31 -15.71 -12.26
CA ILE A 215 17.88 -16.68 -11.24
C ILE A 215 16.94 -15.97 -10.26
N TRP A 216 15.86 -16.65 -9.90
CA TRP A 216 14.87 -16.21 -8.94
C TRP A 216 14.43 -17.38 -8.07
N THR A 217 13.88 -17.07 -6.90
CA THR A 217 13.32 -18.06 -5.98
C THR A 217 11.99 -17.54 -5.46
N ALA A 218 10.99 -18.41 -5.39
CA ALA A 218 9.71 -18.05 -4.81
C ALA A 218 9.83 -17.84 -3.29
N GLU A 219 9.18 -16.81 -2.79
CA GLU A 219 9.10 -16.47 -1.38
C GLU A 219 8.11 -17.41 -0.67
N SER A 220 8.60 -18.15 0.32
CA SER A 220 7.78 -19.10 1.10
C SER A 220 6.87 -18.43 2.14
N SER A 221 7.08 -17.13 2.41
CA SER A 221 6.24 -16.33 3.30
C SER A 221 5.63 -15.16 2.53
N TYR A 222 4.39 -14.78 2.87
CA TYR A 222 3.78 -13.59 2.27
C TYR A 222 4.54 -12.31 2.61
N ARG A 223 5.31 -12.29 3.70
CA ARG A 223 6.16 -11.14 4.03
C ARG A 223 7.23 -10.88 2.97
N GLY A 224 7.58 -11.88 2.16
CA GLY A 224 8.44 -11.72 0.99
C GLY A 224 7.89 -10.75 -0.07
N ILE A 225 6.62 -10.36 -0.02
CA ILE A 225 6.05 -9.29 -0.87
C ILE A 225 6.85 -7.98 -0.74
N SER A 226 7.51 -7.72 0.41
CA SER A 226 8.33 -6.53 0.59
C SER A 226 9.55 -6.46 -0.33
N ASN A 227 9.96 -7.58 -0.96
CA ASN A 227 11.07 -7.65 -1.90
C ASN A 227 10.69 -7.19 -3.32
N PHE A 228 9.54 -6.54 -3.49
CA PHE A 228 9.04 -6.09 -4.79
C PHE A 228 10.03 -5.24 -5.60
N THR A 229 10.92 -4.48 -4.96
CA THR A 229 11.91 -3.62 -5.63
C THR A 229 12.95 -4.39 -6.43
N ASN A 230 13.14 -5.68 -6.13
CA ASN A 230 14.16 -6.51 -6.77
C ASN A 230 13.71 -7.03 -8.14
N ASN A 231 12.47 -6.75 -8.56
CA ASN A 231 11.89 -7.18 -9.84
C ASN A 231 11.93 -8.69 -10.10
N LYS A 232 12.10 -9.50 -9.05
CA LYS A 232 12.20 -10.97 -9.08
C LYS A 232 11.48 -11.58 -7.89
N MET A 233 10.26 -11.11 -7.64
CA MET A 233 9.49 -11.49 -6.46
C MET A 233 8.22 -12.23 -6.89
N PHE A 234 8.02 -13.43 -6.35
CA PHE A 234 6.77 -14.19 -6.41
C PHE A 234 6.60 -14.83 -5.05
N ILE A 235 5.38 -14.81 -4.52
CA ILE A 235 5.07 -15.63 -3.34
C ILE A 235 4.49 -16.98 -3.75
N THR A 236 4.79 -17.98 -2.95
CA THR A 236 4.29 -19.35 -3.11
C THR A 236 2.78 -19.46 -2.82
N THR A 237 2.21 -20.62 -3.16
CA THR A 237 0.78 -20.89 -2.91
C THR A 237 0.46 -20.97 -1.42
N SER A 238 1.35 -21.58 -0.63
CA SER A 238 1.28 -21.59 0.84
C SER A 238 1.36 -20.19 1.44
N ALA A 239 2.25 -19.33 0.95
CA ALA A 239 2.31 -17.92 1.34
C ALA A 239 1.02 -17.16 1.00
N MET A 240 0.43 -17.37 -0.19
CA MET A 240 -0.88 -16.80 -0.53
C MET A 240 -1.99 -17.29 0.41
N LYS A 241 -1.96 -18.56 0.80
CA LYS A 241 -2.90 -19.15 1.75
C LYS A 241 -2.77 -18.53 3.14
N GLU A 242 -1.55 -18.32 3.62
CA GLU A 242 -1.27 -17.60 4.86
C GLU A 242 -1.79 -16.16 4.79
N LEU A 243 -1.48 -15.44 3.72
CA LEU A 243 -1.94 -14.06 3.51
C LEU A 243 -3.47 -13.94 3.52
N ARG A 244 -4.17 -14.94 2.96
CA ARG A 244 -5.64 -15.04 2.95
C ARG A 244 -6.25 -15.03 4.36
N THR A 245 -5.52 -15.54 5.36
CA THR A 245 -5.98 -15.54 6.76
C THR A 245 -5.98 -14.15 7.38
N HIS A 246 -5.17 -13.23 6.83
CA HIS A 246 -5.04 -11.85 7.28
C HIS A 246 -5.81 -10.88 6.39
N LEU A 247 -5.92 -11.17 5.10
CA LEU A 247 -6.55 -10.32 4.09
C LEU A 247 -7.74 -11.00 3.41
N SER A 248 -8.91 -10.37 3.51
CA SER A 248 -10.15 -10.80 2.85
C SER A 248 -10.24 -10.34 1.39
N PHE A 249 -9.19 -10.52 0.58
CA PHE A 249 -9.22 -10.16 -0.84
C PHE A 249 -10.24 -11.01 -1.61
N THR A 250 -10.81 -10.45 -2.68
CA THR A 250 -11.90 -11.08 -3.44
C THR A 250 -11.65 -11.11 -4.93
N GLN A 251 -10.56 -10.46 -5.37
CA GLN A 251 -10.16 -10.48 -6.78
C GLN A 251 -8.66 -10.66 -6.92
N LEU A 252 -8.29 -11.29 -8.03
CA LEU A 252 -6.93 -11.33 -8.55
C LEU A 252 -6.87 -10.57 -9.88
N ARG A 253 -5.70 -10.05 -10.20
CA ARG A 253 -5.39 -9.43 -11.48
C ARG A 253 -4.07 -9.95 -11.99
N PHE A 254 -4.12 -10.54 -13.19
CA PHE A 254 -2.98 -11.08 -13.89
C PHE A 254 -2.64 -10.12 -15.02
N HIS A 255 -1.42 -9.57 -14.98
CA HIS A 255 -0.91 -8.66 -15.99
C HIS A 255 0.51 -9.01 -16.44
N CYS A 256 0.67 -9.47 -17.67
CA CYS A 256 1.96 -9.66 -18.30
C CYS A 256 1.98 -8.94 -19.64
N SER A 257 3.17 -8.52 -20.06
CA SER A 257 3.35 -7.86 -21.35
C SER A 257 4.75 -8.10 -21.87
N LYS A 258 4.84 -8.34 -23.18
CA LYS A 258 6.10 -8.27 -23.92
C LYS A 258 6.16 -7.02 -24.76
N GLN A 259 7.30 -6.32 -24.76
CA GLN A 259 7.50 -5.08 -25.52
C GLN A 259 7.32 -5.31 -27.03
N LYS A 260 7.76 -6.48 -27.52
CA LYS A 260 7.62 -6.90 -28.93
C LYS A 260 6.46 -7.86 -29.17
N GLY A 261 5.53 -7.97 -28.21
CA GLY A 261 4.50 -9.00 -28.22
C GLY A 261 3.13 -8.49 -27.79
N ARG A 262 2.37 -9.39 -27.16
CA ARG A 262 1.03 -9.11 -26.65
C ARG A 262 1.07 -8.82 -25.16
N THR A 263 -0.04 -8.26 -24.68
CA THR A 263 -0.34 -7.97 -23.30
C THR A 263 -1.54 -8.81 -22.89
N PHE A 264 -1.32 -9.71 -21.94
CA PHE A 264 -2.41 -10.38 -21.23
C PHE A 264 -2.68 -9.62 -19.94
N HIS A 265 -3.87 -9.03 -19.84
CA HIS A 265 -4.28 -8.23 -18.70
C HIS A 265 -5.74 -8.53 -18.36
N VAL A 266 -5.95 -9.32 -17.33
CA VAL A 266 -7.29 -9.73 -16.89
C VAL A 266 -7.45 -9.59 -15.39
N THR A 267 -8.69 -9.43 -14.95
CA THR A 267 -9.07 -9.52 -13.54
C THR A 267 -10.15 -10.58 -13.35
N THR A 268 -10.12 -11.29 -12.22
CA THR A 268 -11.19 -12.23 -11.87
C THR A 268 -12.52 -11.49 -11.73
N ALA A 269 -13.59 -12.08 -12.26
CA ALA A 269 -14.94 -11.55 -12.16
C ALA A 269 -15.41 -11.53 -10.70
N THR A 270 -16.35 -10.63 -10.39
CA THR A 270 -16.94 -10.48 -9.04
C THR A 270 -18.10 -11.46 -8.78
N ASN A 271 -18.15 -12.58 -9.51
CA ASN A 271 -19.18 -13.60 -9.43
C ASN A 271 -18.66 -14.89 -8.76
N ALA A 272 -19.48 -15.94 -8.72
CA ALA A 272 -19.09 -17.23 -8.14
C ALA A 272 -17.89 -17.87 -8.86
N SER A 273 -17.84 -17.80 -10.19
CA SER A 273 -16.74 -18.36 -10.99
C SER A 273 -15.41 -17.66 -10.70
N GLY A 274 -15.39 -16.31 -10.64
CA GLY A 274 -14.19 -15.57 -10.26
C GLY A 274 -13.75 -15.81 -8.82
N ARG A 275 -14.70 -16.02 -7.89
CA ARG A 275 -14.39 -16.44 -6.51
C ARG A 275 -13.69 -17.80 -6.48
N ALA A 276 -14.09 -18.75 -7.32
CA ALA A 276 -13.44 -20.05 -7.43
C ALA A 276 -11.97 -19.90 -7.89
N VAL A 277 -11.69 -18.97 -8.81
CA VAL A 277 -10.31 -18.61 -9.22
C VAL A 277 -9.49 -18.10 -8.04
N VAL A 278 -10.03 -17.19 -7.23
CA VAL A 278 -9.36 -16.69 -6.03
C VAL A 278 -9.09 -17.80 -5.03
N GLN A 279 -10.04 -18.71 -4.79
CA GLN A 279 -9.88 -19.84 -3.89
C GLN A 279 -8.77 -20.79 -4.36
N TYR A 280 -8.72 -21.10 -5.65
CA TYR A 280 -7.70 -21.97 -6.25
C TYR A 280 -6.28 -21.39 -6.11
N PHE A 281 -6.08 -20.12 -6.48
CA PHE A 281 -4.77 -19.47 -6.44
C PHE A 281 -4.34 -19.02 -5.03
N SER A 282 -5.26 -19.03 -4.05
CA SER A 282 -4.94 -18.82 -2.63
C SER A 282 -4.81 -20.11 -1.83
N GLY A 283 -4.73 -21.28 -2.48
CA GLY A 283 -4.51 -22.56 -1.82
C GLY A 283 -5.66 -23.02 -0.91
N GLN A 284 -6.87 -22.49 -1.12
CA GLN A 284 -8.08 -22.92 -0.41
C GLN A 284 -8.68 -24.20 -1.02
N THR A 285 -8.40 -24.48 -2.28
CA THR A 285 -8.86 -25.68 -2.99
C THR A 285 -7.88 -26.07 -4.11
N ASP A 286 -7.89 -27.36 -4.48
CA ASP A 286 -7.18 -27.91 -5.63
C ASP A 286 -8.09 -28.18 -6.82
N VAL A 287 -9.39 -27.86 -6.69
CA VAL A 287 -10.34 -27.92 -7.80
C VAL A 287 -9.99 -26.84 -8.81
N LEU A 288 -9.72 -27.25 -10.05
CA LEU A 288 -9.44 -26.34 -11.16
C LEU A 288 -10.72 -25.57 -11.53
N PRO A 289 -10.73 -24.23 -11.43
CA PRO A 289 -11.91 -23.44 -11.70
C PRO A 289 -12.12 -23.26 -13.21
N ASP A 290 -13.38 -23.08 -13.63
CA ASP A 290 -13.72 -22.75 -15.01
C ASP A 290 -13.04 -21.46 -15.45
N SER A 291 -12.50 -21.46 -16.67
CA SER A 291 -11.89 -20.28 -17.27
C SER A 291 -12.95 -19.29 -17.76
N CYS A 292 -13.88 -19.72 -18.61
CA CYS A 292 -14.90 -18.85 -19.17
C CYS A 292 -15.86 -18.32 -18.09
N GLY A 293 -16.22 -17.03 -18.19
CA GLY A 293 -17.10 -16.35 -17.22
C GLY A 293 -16.45 -16.05 -15.86
N SER A 294 -15.21 -16.48 -15.62
CA SER A 294 -14.50 -16.27 -14.35
C SER A 294 -13.58 -15.03 -14.34
N PHE A 295 -13.36 -14.38 -15.48
CA PHE A 295 -12.52 -13.20 -15.60
C PHE A 295 -13.09 -12.16 -16.57
N GLN A 296 -12.51 -10.96 -16.53
CA GLN A 296 -12.80 -9.84 -17.41
C GLN A 296 -11.48 -9.31 -17.98
N ARG A 297 -11.47 -9.00 -19.28
CA ARG A 297 -10.34 -8.35 -19.96
C ARG A 297 -10.25 -6.90 -19.51
N MET A 298 -9.04 -6.46 -19.17
CA MET A 298 -8.76 -5.09 -18.73
C MET A 298 -8.43 -4.20 -19.92
N LYS A 299 -8.48 -2.88 -19.71
CA LYS A 299 -8.03 -1.91 -20.73
C LYS A 299 -6.56 -2.19 -21.09
N GLY A 300 -6.28 -2.29 -22.39
CA GLY A 300 -4.94 -2.55 -22.92
C GLY A 300 -4.63 -4.04 -23.15
N ASP A 301 -5.51 -4.95 -22.74
CA ASP A 301 -5.38 -6.35 -23.13
C ASP A 301 -5.59 -6.51 -24.64
N ASN A 302 -4.62 -7.12 -25.32
CA ASN A 302 -4.70 -7.51 -26.72
C ASN A 302 -4.37 -9.00 -26.90
N SER A 303 -4.50 -9.78 -25.82
CA SER A 303 -4.10 -11.17 -25.81
C SER A 303 -5.03 -12.06 -26.63
N LYS A 304 -4.45 -13.10 -27.23
CA LYS A 304 -5.22 -14.18 -27.88
C LYS A 304 -5.66 -15.22 -26.86
N LEU A 305 -4.84 -15.51 -25.85
CA LEU A 305 -5.15 -16.41 -24.75
C LEU A 305 -6.50 -16.07 -24.10
N ALA A 306 -6.77 -14.79 -23.82
CA ALA A 306 -8.02 -14.34 -23.21
C ALA A 306 -9.26 -14.50 -24.11
N THR A 307 -9.11 -14.76 -25.42
CA THR A 307 -10.25 -14.93 -26.35
C THR A 307 -10.69 -16.37 -26.52
N VAL A 308 -9.91 -17.34 -26.03
CA VAL A 308 -10.15 -18.78 -26.23
C VAL A 308 -10.19 -19.52 -24.89
N CYS A 309 -10.94 -18.99 -23.93
CA CYS A 309 -11.00 -19.54 -22.57
C CYS A 309 -11.43 -21.02 -22.55
N GLU A 310 -12.29 -21.46 -23.47
CA GLU A 310 -12.76 -22.85 -23.56
C GLU A 310 -11.62 -23.85 -23.80
N ASP A 311 -10.53 -23.39 -24.41
CA ASP A 311 -9.35 -24.21 -24.72
C ASP A 311 -8.32 -24.23 -23.59
N TRP A 312 -8.61 -23.64 -22.42
CA TRP A 312 -7.62 -23.52 -21.36
C TRP A 312 -7.40 -24.82 -20.58
N GLY A 313 -6.17 -24.99 -20.13
CA GLY A 313 -5.82 -25.88 -19.04
C GLY A 313 -5.64 -27.35 -19.42
N PHE A 314 -5.34 -28.15 -18.40
CA PHE A 314 -5.26 -29.60 -18.48
C PHE A 314 -5.83 -30.26 -17.24
N ASP A 315 -6.74 -31.19 -17.45
CA ASP A 315 -7.21 -32.13 -16.44
C ASP A 315 -7.41 -33.51 -17.06
N LYS A 316 -6.35 -34.32 -17.03
CA LYS A 316 -6.22 -35.62 -17.74
C LYS A 316 -6.22 -35.49 -19.28
N GLN A 317 -6.85 -34.46 -19.81
CA GLN A 317 -6.88 -34.05 -21.21
C GLN A 317 -6.55 -32.56 -21.32
N ILE A 318 -6.05 -32.13 -22.47
CA ILE A 318 -5.83 -30.71 -22.80
C ILE A 318 -7.16 -30.05 -23.19
N LYS A 319 -7.22 -28.71 -23.14
CA LYS A 319 -8.38 -27.92 -23.60
C LYS A 319 -9.67 -28.26 -22.86
N VAL A 320 -9.63 -28.11 -21.54
CA VAL A 320 -10.72 -28.49 -20.64
C VAL A 320 -11.54 -27.29 -20.14
N GLY A 321 -11.24 -26.08 -20.62
CA GLY A 321 -11.90 -24.85 -20.19
C GLY A 321 -11.62 -24.50 -18.73
N LYS A 322 -10.42 -24.80 -18.22
CA LYS A 322 -10.05 -24.59 -16.81
C LYS A 322 -8.81 -23.73 -16.65
N TRP A 323 -8.73 -23.00 -15.55
CA TRP A 323 -7.45 -22.41 -15.11
C TRP A 323 -6.50 -23.51 -14.62
N GLY A 324 -5.20 -23.29 -14.78
CA GLY A 324 -4.18 -24.14 -14.19
C GLY A 324 -3.95 -25.47 -14.93
N HIS A 325 -3.18 -26.33 -14.27
CA HIS A 325 -2.77 -27.63 -14.77
C HIS A 325 -2.89 -28.65 -13.64
N SER A 326 -3.57 -29.79 -13.87
CA SER A 326 -3.87 -30.75 -12.80
C SER A 326 -2.64 -31.40 -12.15
N ARG A 327 -1.49 -31.39 -12.83
CA ARG A 327 -0.20 -31.83 -12.27
C ARG A 327 0.61 -30.73 -11.56
N SER A 328 0.21 -29.47 -11.70
CA SER A 328 0.90 -28.31 -11.11
C SER A 328 0.13 -27.77 -9.91
N ARG A 329 -0.28 -28.67 -9.00
CA ARG A 329 -1.00 -28.33 -7.75
C ARG A 329 -0.04 -27.96 -6.61
N GLY A 330 1.25 -27.80 -6.88
CA GLY A 330 2.24 -27.47 -5.86
C GLY A 330 2.27 -25.98 -5.52
N GLU A 331 3.40 -25.56 -4.97
CA GLU A 331 3.67 -24.17 -4.59
C GLU A 331 3.72 -23.20 -5.78
N ASN A 332 3.89 -23.73 -7.00
CA ASN A 332 4.17 -23.00 -8.23
C ASN A 332 2.95 -22.57 -9.06
N ARG A 333 1.71 -22.96 -8.71
CA ARG A 333 0.54 -22.74 -9.60
C ARG A 333 0.30 -21.27 -10.02
N LEU A 334 0.75 -20.31 -9.21
CA LEU A 334 0.65 -18.87 -9.51
C LEU A 334 1.51 -18.43 -10.71
N TYR A 335 2.56 -19.18 -11.03
CA TYR A 335 3.52 -18.85 -12.07
C TYR A 335 3.73 -19.97 -13.09
N ALA A 336 3.49 -21.23 -12.72
CA ALA A 336 3.53 -22.37 -13.61
C ALA A 336 2.13 -22.67 -14.19
N HIS A 337 1.96 -22.44 -15.50
CA HIS A 337 0.75 -22.78 -16.25
C HIS A 337 -0.56 -22.17 -15.68
N THR A 338 -0.51 -20.91 -15.24
CA THR A 338 -1.66 -20.22 -14.61
C THR A 338 -2.89 -20.20 -15.54
N ALA A 339 -2.69 -19.78 -16.79
CA ALA A 339 -3.67 -19.78 -17.87
C ALA A 339 -2.93 -20.13 -19.14
N TYR A 340 -3.37 -21.14 -19.89
CA TYR A 340 -2.67 -21.52 -21.10
C TYR A 340 -3.54 -22.35 -22.04
N VAL A 341 -3.23 -22.27 -23.32
CA VAL A 341 -3.68 -23.20 -24.36
C VAL A 341 -2.47 -24.00 -24.80
N ALA A 342 -2.56 -25.33 -24.69
CA ALA A 342 -1.47 -26.23 -25.00
C ALA A 342 -0.83 -25.90 -26.36
N SER A 343 0.49 -25.81 -26.38
CA SER A 343 1.33 -25.53 -27.56
C SER A 343 1.00 -24.22 -28.30
N THR A 344 0.25 -23.28 -27.69
CA THR A 344 -0.23 -22.10 -28.41
C THR A 344 0.03 -20.79 -27.66
N TYR A 345 -0.52 -20.63 -26.46
CA TYR A 345 -0.41 -19.39 -25.68
C TYR A 345 -0.27 -19.73 -24.21
N TYR A 346 0.67 -19.08 -23.52
CA TYR A 346 0.95 -19.38 -22.12
C TYR A 346 1.03 -18.10 -21.29
N TRP A 347 0.39 -18.12 -20.12
CA TRP A 347 0.86 -17.41 -18.94
C TRP A 347 1.72 -18.38 -18.15
N LEU A 348 3.03 -18.23 -18.28
CA LEU A 348 3.97 -19.14 -17.65
C LEU A 348 5.29 -18.47 -17.35
N PHE A 349 5.76 -18.70 -16.14
CA PHE A 349 7.03 -18.24 -15.62
C PHE A 349 7.61 -19.33 -14.72
N GLU A 350 8.41 -20.23 -15.27
CA GLU A 350 9.01 -21.35 -14.53
C GLU A 350 10.35 -21.71 -15.17
N ASP A 351 11.40 -21.83 -14.35
CA ASP A 351 12.78 -22.10 -14.79
C ASP A 351 13.24 -21.14 -15.91
N SER A 352 13.37 -21.65 -17.13
CA SER A 352 13.79 -20.92 -18.34
C SER A 352 12.63 -20.51 -19.25
N TYR A 353 11.38 -20.77 -18.84
CA TYR A 353 10.20 -20.52 -19.63
C TYR A 353 9.53 -19.21 -19.20
N TRP A 354 9.55 -18.21 -20.10
CA TRP A 354 9.06 -16.86 -19.85
C TRP A 354 8.04 -16.49 -20.92
N TYR A 355 6.81 -16.95 -20.72
CA TYR A 355 5.74 -16.83 -21.70
C TYR A 355 4.62 -15.92 -21.23
N CYS A 356 4.21 -15.05 -22.15
CA CYS A 356 3.13 -14.11 -21.96
C CYS A 356 2.30 -14.06 -23.24
N ASP A 357 1.25 -14.87 -23.27
CA ASP A 357 0.36 -15.01 -24.42
C ASP A 357 1.11 -15.38 -25.72
N ASP A 358 2.14 -16.21 -25.60
CA ASP A 358 2.96 -16.69 -26.71
C ASP A 358 3.40 -18.14 -26.51
N MET A 359 4.13 -18.68 -27.49
CA MET A 359 4.70 -20.03 -27.49
C MET A 359 6.22 -19.99 -27.65
N THR A 360 6.84 -21.11 -27.33
CA THR A 360 8.28 -21.35 -27.17
C THR A 360 9.16 -20.74 -28.27
N ASN A 361 10.15 -19.94 -27.86
CA ASN A 361 11.39 -19.52 -28.56
C ASN A 361 11.43 -18.19 -29.35
N ASP A 362 10.33 -17.46 -29.54
CA ASP A 362 10.37 -16.31 -30.47
C ASP A 362 11.05 -15.02 -29.97
N ALA A 363 11.44 -14.94 -28.69
CA ALA A 363 12.47 -13.99 -28.22
C ALA A 363 12.78 -14.29 -26.76
N ASN A 364 14.07 -14.24 -26.39
CA ASN A 364 14.43 -14.00 -24.99
C ASN A 364 13.66 -12.77 -24.50
N PRO A 365 13.13 -12.79 -23.25
CA PRO A 365 12.49 -11.63 -22.65
C PRO A 365 13.31 -10.37 -22.89
N THR A 366 12.70 -9.36 -23.52
CA THR A 366 13.36 -8.09 -23.81
C THR A 366 13.24 -7.16 -22.62
N ALA A 367 14.25 -6.32 -22.38
CA ALA A 367 14.24 -5.35 -21.29
C ALA A 367 12.89 -4.62 -21.18
N GLY A 368 12.24 -4.71 -20.03
CA GLY A 368 10.91 -4.15 -19.78
C GLY A 368 9.73 -5.11 -20.00
N ASP A 369 9.93 -6.35 -20.46
CA ASP A 369 8.90 -7.38 -20.35
C ASP A 369 8.61 -7.68 -18.87
N PHE A 370 7.35 -7.97 -18.54
CA PHE A 370 6.98 -8.18 -17.14
C PHE A 370 5.85 -9.19 -16.95
N TRP A 371 5.80 -9.74 -15.74
CA TRP A 371 4.74 -10.59 -15.21
C TRP A 371 4.40 -10.11 -13.81
N LYS A 372 3.14 -9.71 -13.62
CA LYS A 372 2.67 -9.15 -12.36
C LYS A 372 1.34 -9.75 -11.97
N ILE A 373 1.21 -10.06 -10.69
CA ILE A 373 -0.05 -10.52 -10.08
C ILE A 373 -0.37 -9.58 -8.94
N TYR A 374 -1.64 -9.17 -8.88
CA TYR A 374 -2.16 -8.32 -7.82
C TYR A 374 -3.39 -8.95 -7.18
N LEU A 375 -3.65 -8.58 -5.93
CA LEU A 375 -4.87 -8.93 -5.20
C LEU A 375 -5.53 -7.70 -4.59
N ARG A 376 -6.85 -7.75 -4.36
CA ARG A 376 -7.57 -6.71 -3.61
C ARG A 376 -8.81 -7.21 -2.90
#